data_AF-A0A928ZNM8-F1
#
_entry.id   AF-A0A928ZNM8-F1
#
_cell.length_a   1.000
_cell.length_b   1.000
_cell.length_c   1.000
_cell.angle_alpha   90.00
_cell.angle_beta   90.00
_cell.angle_gamma   90.00
#
_symmetry.space_group_name_H-M   'P 1'
#
loop_
_entity.id
_entity.type
_entity.pdbx_description
1 polymer ?
#
loop_
_entity_poly.entity_id
_entity_poly.type
_entity_poly.pdbx_seq_one_letter_code
_entity_poly.pdbx_strand_id
1 'polypeptide(L)'
;VTVFLNNVVVRAEESSENLYASIDMVTDKLTRQLRKYKEKRRDQNHASVRPIDVDATINAPDLTSEANADISEVLNHQPKLPDTVVRSKYFAMPPMTVQTALENLELVGHDFYMFRNVETGEINVIYERNHKGYGLLQPRQNQVKVAQNNHKENETDSLTPLAKAL
;
A
#
# COMPACT_ATOMS: atom_id res chain seq x y z
N VAL A 1 18.67 3.75 -8.12
CA VAL A 1 19.47 4.08 -6.92
C VAL A 1 18.56 4.17 -5.70
N THR A 2 19.01 3.65 -4.54
CA THR A 2 18.25 3.71 -3.28
C THR A 2 19.16 4.18 -2.14
N VAL A 3 18.70 5.14 -1.36
CA VAL A 3 19.42 5.73 -0.22
C VAL A 3 18.60 5.53 1.04
N PHE A 4 19.23 4.99 2.09
CA PHE A 4 18.60 4.76 3.40
C PHE A 4 18.99 5.90 4.36
N LEU A 5 18.00 6.56 4.94
CA LEU A 5 18.15 7.59 5.97
C LEU A 5 17.47 7.10 7.26
N ASN A 6 17.78 7.73 8.41
CA ASN A 6 17.40 7.27 9.75
C ASN A 6 15.90 6.91 9.94
N ASN A 7 14.97 7.42 9.12
CA ASN A 7 13.56 7.01 9.14
C ASN A 7 12.86 7.07 7.76
N VAL A 8 13.61 7.24 6.67
CA VAL A 8 13.04 7.42 5.32
C VAL A 8 13.91 6.70 4.30
N VAL A 9 13.28 6.01 3.35
CA VAL A 9 13.96 5.42 2.20
C VAL A 9 13.67 6.28 0.98
N VAL A 10 14.71 6.72 0.31
CA VAL A 10 14.62 7.54 -0.90
C VAL A 10 15.06 6.69 -2.09
N ARG A 11 14.21 6.59 -3.12
CA ARG A 11 14.50 5.82 -4.34
C ARG A 11 14.33 6.72 -5.56
N ALA A 12 15.29 6.60 -6.47
CA ALA A 12 15.28 7.28 -7.76
C ALA A 12 15.76 6.31 -8.84
N GLU A 13 15.00 6.24 -9.92
CA GLU A 13 15.30 5.45 -11.11
C GLU A 13 15.12 6.35 -12.31
N GLU A 14 16.09 6.30 -13.22
CA GLU A 14 16.07 6.97 -14.51
C GLU A 14 16.74 6.06 -15.54
N SER A 15 16.29 6.16 -16.78
CA SER A 15 16.83 5.46 -17.92
C SER A 15 17.01 6.45 -19.06
N SER A 16 18.21 6.52 -19.62
CA SER A 16 18.52 7.34 -20.78
C SER A 16 19.49 6.62 -21.72
N GLU A 17 19.72 7.20 -22.90
CA GLU A 17 20.57 6.61 -23.95
C GLU A 17 22.06 6.56 -23.57
N ASN A 18 22.49 7.34 -22.56
CA ASN A 18 23.86 7.38 -22.07
C ASN A 18 23.90 7.17 -20.55
N LEU A 19 24.75 6.25 -20.11
CA LEU A 19 24.97 5.96 -18.69
C LEU A 19 25.25 7.23 -17.87
N TYR A 20 26.13 8.12 -18.36
CA TYR A 20 26.46 9.36 -17.63
C TYR A 20 25.26 10.30 -17.51
N ALA A 21 24.45 10.42 -18.58
CA ALA A 21 23.23 11.19 -18.52
C ALA A 21 22.20 10.59 -17.55
N SER A 22 22.10 9.25 -17.49
CA SER A 22 21.25 8.57 -16.50
C SER A 22 21.71 8.88 -15.07
N ILE A 23 23.02 8.90 -14.81
CA ILE A 23 23.57 9.24 -13.49
C ILE A 23 23.23 10.69 -13.12
N ASP A 24 23.41 11.63 -14.04
CA ASP A 24 23.10 13.04 -13.79
C ASP A 24 21.61 13.24 -13.49
N MET A 25 20.72 12.61 -14.27
CA MET A 25 19.27 12.66 -14.07
C MET A 25 18.85 12.06 -12.71
N VAL A 26 19.39 10.90 -12.35
CA VAL A 26 19.14 10.30 -11.02
C VAL A 26 19.66 11.21 -9.91
N THR A 27 20.83 11.83 -10.11
CA THR A 27 21.45 12.73 -9.12
C THR A 27 20.59 13.97 -8.88
N ASP A 28 20.05 14.58 -9.93
CA ASP A 28 19.13 15.71 -9.82
C ASP A 28 17.85 15.32 -9.07
N LYS A 29 17.28 14.15 -9.39
CA LYS A 29 16.07 13.62 -8.73
C LYS A 29 16.30 13.35 -7.24
N LEU A 30 17.41 12.69 -6.90
CA LEU A 30 17.81 12.46 -5.50
C LEU A 30 18.04 13.78 -4.76
N THR A 31 18.74 14.73 -5.39
CA THR A 31 19.02 16.04 -4.79
C THR A 31 17.73 16.77 -4.44
N ARG A 32 16.73 16.73 -5.32
CA ARG A 32 15.41 17.32 -5.07
C ARG A 32 14.67 16.62 -3.93
N GLN A 33 14.66 15.28 -3.90
CA GLN A 33 14.03 14.49 -2.84
C GLN A 33 14.69 14.74 -1.48
N LEU A 34 16.03 14.79 -1.42
CA LEU A 34 16.79 15.09 -0.21
C LEU A 34 16.58 16.52 0.27
N ARG A 35 16.46 17.49 -0.65
CA ARG A 35 16.13 18.88 -0.31
C ARG A 35 14.73 18.99 0.32
N LYS A 36 13.72 18.37 -0.29
CA LYS A 36 12.35 18.31 0.25
C LYS A 36 12.34 17.68 1.65
N TYR A 37 13.08 16.58 1.83
CA TYR A 37 13.24 15.94 3.13
C TYR A 37 13.90 16.85 4.19
N LYS A 38 14.98 17.55 3.82
CA LYS A 38 15.69 18.49 4.70
C LYS A 38 14.81 19.68 5.11
N GLU A 39 14.11 20.29 4.16
CA GLU A 39 13.20 21.43 4.42
C GLU A 39 12.07 21.00 5.35
N LYS A 40 11.46 19.84 5.12
CA LYS A 40 10.40 19.29 5.98
C LYS A 40 10.88 18.98 7.41
N ARG A 41 12.07 18.41 7.58
CA ARG A 41 12.68 18.20 8.91
C ARG A 41 12.97 19.53 9.62
N ARG A 42 13.37 20.57 8.89
CA ARG A 42 13.59 21.91 9.46
C ARG A 42 12.29 22.52 9.95
N ASP A 43 11.19 22.40 9.20
CA ASP A 43 9.87 22.87 9.62
C ASP A 43 9.34 22.07 10.83
N GLN A 44 9.56 20.75 10.86
CA GLN A 44 9.20 19.92 12.01
C GLN A 44 10.07 20.15 13.25
N ASN A 45 11.33 20.58 13.11
CA ASN A 45 12.18 20.92 14.25
C ASN A 45 11.74 22.22 14.98
N HIS A 46 10.91 23.06 14.37
CA HIS A 46 10.22 24.16 15.06
C HIS A 46 8.92 23.72 15.77
N ALA A 47 8.44 22.49 15.53
CA ALA A 47 7.28 21.87 16.15
C ALA A 47 7.71 20.56 16.85
N SER A 48 8.46 20.74 17.95
CA SER A 48 8.79 19.80 19.03
C SER A 48 8.59 18.26 18.85
N VAL A 49 9.64 17.55 19.33
CA VAL A 49 9.63 16.26 20.07
C VAL A 49 10.35 15.05 19.40
N ARG A 50 11.54 14.80 19.97
CA ARG A 50 12.27 13.55 20.32
C ARG A 50 12.51 12.44 19.27
N PRO A 51 13.79 12.06 19.00
CA PRO A 51 14.11 10.89 18.19
C PRO A 51 14.09 9.61 19.04
N ILE A 52 13.53 8.54 18.48
CA ILE A 52 13.70 7.15 18.93
C ILE A 52 14.59 6.47 17.89
N ASP A 53 15.70 5.93 18.37
CA ASP A 53 16.72 5.23 17.60
C ASP A 53 16.21 3.87 17.11
N VAL A 54 16.50 3.52 15.86
CA VAL A 54 16.24 2.16 15.33
C VAL A 54 17.43 1.72 14.48
N ASP A 55 18.23 0.84 15.05
CA ASP A 55 19.27 0.06 14.38
C ASP A 55 18.64 -0.90 13.36
N ALA A 56 19.08 -0.87 12.11
CA ALA A 56 18.68 -1.83 11.08
C ALA A 56 19.89 -2.23 10.24
N THR A 57 20.60 -3.26 10.70
CA THR A 57 21.57 -4.04 9.93
C THR A 57 20.83 -5.11 9.13
N ILE A 58 20.78 -5.01 7.79
CA ILE A 58 20.46 -6.17 6.92
C ILE A 58 21.30 -6.14 5.65
N ASN A 59 22.11 -7.19 5.48
CA ASN A 59 22.92 -7.53 4.32
C ASN A 59 22.06 -7.75 3.06
N ALA A 60 22.51 -7.23 1.93
CA ALA A 60 22.01 -7.58 0.60
C ALA A 60 22.93 -8.64 -0.03
N PRO A 61 22.40 -9.67 -0.73
CA PRO A 61 23.05 -10.18 -1.91
C PRO A 61 22.52 -9.43 -3.14
N ASP A 62 23.50 -8.96 -3.89
CA ASP A 62 23.46 -8.53 -5.29
C ASP A 62 22.67 -9.49 -6.18
N LEU A 63 22.23 -9.00 -7.35
CA LEU A 63 22.39 -9.65 -8.65
C LEU A 63 21.52 -8.96 -9.71
N THR A 64 22.23 -8.23 -10.57
CA THR A 64 22.09 -8.17 -12.02
C THR A 64 21.12 -9.17 -12.66
N SER A 65 20.15 -8.66 -13.42
CA SER A 65 19.56 -9.37 -14.55
C SER A 65 19.16 -8.35 -15.59
N GLU A 66 20.10 -8.11 -16.49
CA GLU A 66 19.90 -7.57 -17.82
C GLU A 66 18.85 -8.42 -18.55
N ALA A 67 17.67 -7.86 -18.79
CA ALA A 67 16.72 -8.40 -19.76
C ALA A 67 16.24 -7.23 -20.62
N ASN A 68 16.74 -7.21 -21.86
CA ASN A 68 16.32 -6.31 -22.92
C ASN A 68 14.80 -6.38 -23.08
N ALA A 69 14.08 -5.37 -22.57
CA ALA A 69 12.65 -5.23 -22.78
C ALA A 69 12.43 -4.43 -24.08
N ASP A 70 11.87 -5.10 -25.08
CA ASP A 70 11.44 -4.48 -26.33
C ASP A 70 10.48 -3.32 -26.06
N ILE A 71 10.83 -2.14 -26.58
CA ILE A 71 10.19 -0.83 -26.34
C ILE A 71 8.73 -0.78 -26.85
N SER A 72 8.24 -1.81 -27.54
CA SER A 72 6.91 -1.87 -28.16
C SER A 72 5.78 -2.38 -27.25
N GLU A 73 6.07 -3.02 -26.11
CA GLU A 73 5.04 -3.51 -25.17
C GLU A 73 4.55 -2.49 -24.13
N VAL A 74 5.20 -1.33 -24.05
CA VAL A 74 4.88 -0.28 -23.04
C VAL A 74 3.55 0.43 -23.35
N LEU A 75 3.10 0.46 -24.61
CA LEU A 75 1.88 1.19 -25.01
C LEU A 75 0.56 0.42 -24.79
N ASN A 76 0.59 -0.90 -24.58
CA ASN A 76 -0.61 -1.75 -24.46
C ASN A 76 -0.68 -2.54 -23.13
N HIS A 77 -0.11 -1.99 -22.06
CA HIS A 77 0.02 -2.66 -20.77
C HIS A 77 -1.35 -2.87 -20.08
N GLN A 78 -2.04 -3.98 -20.38
CA GLN A 78 -3.10 -4.48 -19.50
C GLN A 78 -2.44 -5.25 -18.35
N PRO A 79 -2.69 -4.89 -17.09
CA PRO A 79 -2.12 -5.59 -15.94
C PRO A 79 -2.65 -7.03 -15.91
N LYS A 80 -1.83 -8.01 -16.31
CA LYS A 80 -2.11 -9.43 -16.16
C LYS A 80 -1.45 -9.93 -14.89
N LEU A 81 -2.23 -10.56 -14.00
CA LEU A 81 -1.69 -11.18 -12.78
C LEU A 81 -0.77 -12.35 -13.16
N PRO A 82 0.47 -12.43 -12.63
CA PRO A 82 1.33 -13.59 -12.81
C PRO A 82 0.77 -14.81 -12.05
N ASP A 83 0.98 -16.02 -12.59
CA ASP A 83 0.44 -17.28 -12.03
C ASP A 83 1.07 -17.66 -10.68
N THR A 84 2.20 -17.06 -10.33
CA THR A 84 2.93 -17.30 -9.07
C THR A 84 3.34 -16.00 -8.41
N VAL A 85 3.28 -15.94 -7.08
CA VAL A 85 3.76 -14.79 -6.29
C VAL A 85 5.27 -14.61 -6.55
N VAL A 86 5.61 -13.58 -7.31
CA VAL A 86 6.98 -13.37 -7.83
C VAL A 86 7.95 -12.92 -6.74
N ARG A 87 7.47 -12.17 -5.73
CA ARG A 87 8.31 -11.61 -4.67
C ARG A 87 7.48 -11.14 -3.47
N SER A 88 7.96 -11.40 -2.26
CA SER A 88 7.40 -10.86 -1.03
C SER A 88 8.32 -9.79 -0.44
N LYS A 89 7.76 -8.65 -0.06
CA LYS A 89 8.50 -7.56 0.58
C LYS A 89 7.90 -7.27 1.96
N TYR A 90 8.74 -7.41 2.98
CA TYR A 90 8.36 -7.15 4.36
C TYR A 90 8.80 -5.75 4.75
N PHE A 91 7.94 -5.02 5.45
CA PHE A 91 8.22 -3.68 5.94
C PHE A 91 7.67 -3.51 7.35
N ALA A 92 8.44 -2.83 8.20
CA ALA A 92 7.92 -2.34 9.46
C ALA A 92 6.83 -1.29 9.17
N MET A 93 5.68 -1.44 9.82
CA MET A 93 4.52 -0.58 9.60
C MET A 93 4.07 0.07 10.91
N PRO A 94 4.84 1.07 11.40
CA PRO A 94 4.40 1.86 12.53
C PRO A 94 3.09 2.58 12.21
N PRO A 95 2.18 2.76 13.20
CA PRO A 95 0.97 3.53 13.00
C PRO A 95 1.30 4.96 12.57
N MET A 96 0.63 5.46 11.52
CA MET A 96 0.81 6.83 11.03
C MET A 96 -0.53 7.43 10.57
N THR A 97 -0.55 8.75 10.40
CA THR A 97 -1.72 9.46 9.88
C THR A 97 -1.85 9.30 8.36
N VAL A 98 -3.05 9.52 7.84
CA VAL A 98 -3.32 9.50 6.38
C VAL A 98 -2.43 10.52 5.65
N GLN A 99 -2.24 11.71 6.23
CA GLN A 99 -1.40 12.76 5.65
C GLN A 99 0.06 12.32 5.53
N THR A 100 0.61 11.71 6.58
CA THR A 100 1.99 11.20 6.55
C THR A 100 2.16 10.08 5.52
N ALA A 101 1.16 9.20 5.40
CA ALA A 101 1.16 8.14 4.39
C ALA A 101 1.13 8.70 2.96
N LEU A 102 0.37 9.77 2.71
CA LEU A 102 0.32 10.46 1.42
C LEU A 102 1.68 11.04 1.03
N GLU A 103 2.37 11.67 1.99
CA GLU A 103 3.71 12.20 1.76
C GLU A 103 4.71 11.08 1.45
N ASN A 104 4.59 9.94 2.14
CA ASN A 104 5.45 8.78 1.89
C ASN A 104 5.20 8.16 0.52
N LEU A 105 3.96 8.13 0.02
CA LEU A 105 3.63 7.71 -1.34
C LEU A 105 4.44 8.54 -2.37
N GLU A 106 4.42 9.87 -2.22
CA GLU A 106 5.17 10.78 -3.12
C GLU A 106 6.70 10.60 -3.01
N LEU A 107 7.22 10.29 -1.83
CA LEU A 107 8.67 10.10 -1.62
C LEU A 107 9.17 8.77 -2.18
N VAL A 108 8.40 7.71 -2.00
CA VAL A 108 8.77 6.37 -2.48
C VAL A 108 8.61 6.26 -3.99
N GLY A 109 7.68 7.02 -4.60
CA GLY A 109 7.41 6.97 -6.03
C GLY A 109 6.80 5.63 -6.46
N HIS A 110 5.90 5.09 -5.65
CA HIS A 110 5.12 3.90 -5.97
C HIS A 110 3.65 4.30 -6.17
N ASP A 111 2.91 3.50 -6.96
CA ASP A 111 1.50 3.76 -7.26
C ASP A 111 0.60 3.62 -6.02
N PHE A 112 1.05 2.85 -5.02
CA PHE A 112 0.35 2.64 -3.77
C PHE A 112 1.29 2.62 -2.56
N TYR A 113 0.74 2.96 -1.40
CA TYR A 113 1.41 2.96 -0.11
C TYR A 113 0.50 2.35 0.95
N MET A 114 0.94 1.24 1.54
CA MET A 114 0.24 0.53 2.60
C MET A 114 0.75 0.99 3.97
N PHE A 115 -0.15 1.35 4.88
CA PHE A 115 0.18 1.84 6.21
C PHE A 115 -0.85 1.40 7.24
N ARG A 116 -0.45 1.42 8.51
CA ARG A 116 -1.36 1.21 9.63
C ARG A 116 -1.88 2.57 10.08
N ASN A 117 -3.19 2.77 10.05
CA ASN A 117 -3.78 4.04 10.46
C ASN A 117 -3.69 4.18 11.98
N VAL A 118 -3.20 5.33 12.45
CA VAL A 118 -3.08 5.64 13.88
C VAL A 118 -4.43 5.76 14.60
N GLU A 119 -5.47 6.21 13.89
CA GLU A 119 -6.81 6.42 14.46
C GLU A 119 -7.60 5.12 14.56
N THR A 120 -7.61 4.31 13.50
CA THR A 120 -8.39 3.06 13.46
C THR A 120 -7.59 1.84 13.89
N GLY A 121 -6.25 1.93 13.88
CA GLY A 121 -5.36 0.79 14.12
C GLY A 121 -5.32 -0.23 12.98
N GLU A 122 -6.10 -0.03 11.92
CA GLU A 122 -6.27 -0.94 10.78
C GLU A 122 -5.29 -0.64 9.63
N ILE A 123 -5.13 -1.60 8.73
CA ILE A 123 -4.26 -1.47 7.55
C ILE A 123 -5.03 -0.77 6.44
N ASN A 124 -4.55 0.39 6.02
CA ASN A 124 -5.10 1.15 4.90
C ASN A 124 -4.09 1.23 3.75
N VAL A 125 -4.59 1.49 2.54
CA VAL A 125 -3.75 1.68 1.35
C VAL A 125 -4.14 2.99 0.67
N ILE A 126 -3.18 3.89 0.47
CA ILE A 126 -3.35 5.06 -0.40
C ILE A 126 -2.80 4.71 -1.77
N TYR A 127 -3.46 5.15 -2.84
CA TYR A 127 -3.01 4.93 -4.21
C TYR A 127 -3.30 6.13 -5.11
N GLU A 128 -2.54 6.27 -6.20
CA GLU A 128 -2.79 7.27 -7.23
C GLU A 128 -3.88 6.79 -8.21
N ARG A 129 -4.82 7.68 -8.57
CA ARG A 129 -5.89 7.37 -9.51
C ARG A 129 -5.50 7.76 -10.94
N ASN A 130 -5.85 6.93 -11.92
CA ASN A 130 -5.56 7.16 -13.34
C ASN A 130 -6.08 8.52 -13.88
N HIS A 131 -7.18 9.04 -13.32
CA HIS A 131 -7.82 10.30 -13.71
C HIS A 131 -7.45 11.49 -12.80
N LYS A 132 -6.26 11.43 -12.18
CA LYS A 132 -5.70 12.39 -11.23
C LYS A 132 -6.38 12.38 -9.85
N GLY A 133 -5.56 12.54 -8.81
CA GLY A 133 -5.98 12.54 -7.41
C GLY A 133 -5.64 11.22 -6.69
N TYR A 134 -5.92 11.20 -5.38
CA TYR A 134 -5.57 10.08 -4.51
C TYR A 134 -6.81 9.32 -4.05
N GLY A 135 -6.68 8.00 -3.92
CA GLY A 135 -7.69 7.11 -3.33
C GLY A 135 -7.20 6.52 -2.02
N LEU A 136 -8.13 6.20 -1.11
CA LEU A 136 -7.87 5.52 0.15
C LEU A 136 -8.72 4.24 0.21
N LEU A 137 -8.07 3.08 0.35
CA LEU A 137 -8.71 1.80 0.62
C LEU A 137 -8.66 1.55 2.12
N GLN A 138 -9.81 1.26 2.70
CA GLN A 138 -9.98 0.90 4.11
C GLN A 138 -10.66 -0.47 4.20
N PRO A 139 -10.19 -1.35 5.10
CA PRO A 139 -10.82 -2.63 5.34
C PRO A 139 -12.18 -2.37 6.01
N ARG A 140 -13.21 -3.10 5.58
CA ARG A 140 -14.49 -3.14 6.29
C ARG A 140 -14.71 -4.55 6.80
N GLN A 141 -15.07 -4.67 8.07
CA GLN A 141 -15.49 -5.94 8.64
C GLN A 141 -16.80 -6.37 7.97
N ASN A 142 -16.78 -7.56 7.37
CA ASN A 142 -17.91 -8.08 6.63
C ASN A 142 -19.00 -8.51 7.62
N GLN A 143 -19.96 -7.62 7.91
CA GLN A 143 -21.12 -7.99 8.73
C GLN A 143 -22.07 -8.82 7.89
N VAL A 144 -21.94 -10.15 7.99
CA VAL A 144 -22.93 -11.09 7.47
C VAL A 144 -24.22 -10.88 8.26
N LYS A 145 -25.19 -10.17 7.67
CA LYS A 145 -26.56 -10.10 8.20
C LYS A 145 -27.18 -11.49 8.05
N VAL A 146 -27.08 -12.32 9.09
CA VAL A 146 -27.89 -13.54 9.19
C VAL A 146 -29.34 -13.07 9.34
N ALA A 147 -30.11 -13.17 8.25
CA ALA A 147 -31.55 -12.96 8.30
C ALA A 147 -32.16 -14.01 9.23
N GLN A 148 -32.55 -13.59 10.43
CA GLN A 148 -33.39 -14.39 11.32
C GLN A 148 -34.79 -14.45 10.70
N ASN A 149 -35.07 -15.47 9.89
CA ASN A 149 -36.44 -15.82 9.50
C ASN A 149 -37.13 -16.47 10.70
N ASN A 150 -37.74 -15.66 11.56
CA ASN A 150 -38.75 -16.13 12.51
C ASN A 150 -40.04 -16.47 11.75
N HIS A 151 -40.14 -17.71 11.27
CA HIS A 151 -41.44 -18.26 10.89
C HIS A 151 -42.18 -18.64 12.17
N LYS A 152 -43.16 -17.82 12.55
CA LYS A 152 -44.18 -18.19 13.53
C LYS A 152 -45.04 -19.31 12.93
N GLU A 153 -44.94 -20.51 13.48
CA GLU A 153 -45.93 -21.56 13.28
C GLU A 153 -47.21 -21.13 14.03
N ASN A 154 -48.26 -20.81 13.28
CA ASN A 154 -49.60 -20.70 13.83
C ASN A 154 -50.22 -22.10 13.80
N GLU A 155 -50.42 -22.68 14.98
CA GLU A 155 -51.36 -23.78 15.19
C GLU A 155 -52.77 -23.36 14.71
N THR A 156 -53.31 -24.10 13.74
CA THR A 156 -54.76 -24.12 13.48
C THR A 156 -55.27 -25.51 13.79
N ASP A 157 -55.92 -25.62 14.96
CA ASP A 157 -56.93 -26.63 15.25
C ASP A 157 -57.90 -26.77 14.06
N SER A 158 -58.12 -27.98 13.56
CA SER A 158 -59.47 -28.52 13.36
C SER A 158 -59.51 -29.92 12.69
N LEU A 159 -60.48 -30.71 13.17
CA LEU A 159 -61.21 -31.83 12.54
C LEU A 159 -60.83 -33.29 12.89
N THR A 160 -61.48 -33.77 13.97
CA THR A 160 -62.32 -34.99 14.12
C THR A 160 -61.74 -36.40 13.82
N PRO A 161 -61.80 -37.35 14.78
CA PRO A 161 -61.60 -38.77 14.50
C PRO A 161 -62.95 -39.49 14.31
N LEU A 162 -63.16 -40.16 13.17
CA LEU A 162 -64.25 -41.12 13.01
C LEU A 162 -63.84 -42.29 12.11
N ALA A 163 -63.39 -43.39 12.72
CA ALA A 163 -63.88 -44.74 12.41
C ALA A 163 -63.16 -45.79 13.27
N LYS A 164 -63.98 -46.67 13.83
CA LYS A 164 -63.67 -47.86 14.62
C LYS A 164 -63.78 -49.09 13.71
N ALA A 165 -63.07 -50.16 14.07
CA ALA A 165 -63.24 -51.56 13.62
C ALA A 165 -62.56 -51.87 12.26
N LEU A 166 -61.80 -52.94 12.05
CA LEU A 166 -61.68 -54.27 12.68
C LEU A 166 -60.20 -54.71 12.68
#